data_AF-Q6CR02-F1
#
_entry.id   AF-Q6CR02-F1
#
_cell.length_a   1.000
_cell.length_b   1.000
_cell.length_c   1.000
_cell.angle_alpha   90.00
_cell.angle_beta   90.00
_cell.angle_gamma   90.00
#
_symmetry.space_group_name_H-M   'P 1'
#
loop_
_entity.id
_entity.type
_entity.pdbx_description
1 polymer ?
#
loop_
_entity_poly.entity_id
_entity_poly.type
_entity_poly.pdbx_seq_one_letter_code
_entity_poly.pdbx_strand_id
1 'polypeptide(L)'
;MTLRSCIDDLFHKQYVCWVCLDTECENDDWIVHQCGCNLQVHRKCLIGWIFDLNKSKLGSYYTYDTYKINSSQEISRRLCYLIDSHRDMGRVIGFAETVQEIPLVGQTWASFICVGDLLIRALAHLNAPDTSFSYDELWRGLPEDIPPCPQCKQKMLKNTSALQYRSPAWPLRLFSFCRKVTRYSATVLTLHSYVFNPVKCLFKVGLWQLRTLFSEELLRKILNISNTKALDVYAETLKGMLSISTEKQLQIIGFPLYLFTFKANGTIPLLLRIVFPYFFLKNCGTHKLLGDSIKLHGMLIGVYNLLIRPALNQIYGNWIQKYNPYFLSTQVAQKSVTKPTVFNLFQEGLEYSDVIIKPQWYDALLAALAWPFLCKYLGRKLFIAFPRINSMLLNRYPYASPDDCEMAHSLICSFALYVGYEFAKAGMTYLRLKELKEIQRIVEVSPTPETAVE
;
A
#
# COMPACT_ATOMS: atom_id res chain seq x y z
N MET A 1 -5.80 17.39 23.62
CA MET A 1 -6.79 18.20 22.88
C MET A 1 -8.21 17.88 23.31
N THR A 2 -8.58 16.61 23.51
CA THR A 2 -9.94 16.17 23.91
C THR A 2 -10.42 16.67 25.28
N LEU A 3 -9.54 16.81 26.28
CA LEU A 3 -9.97 17.18 27.64
C LEU A 3 -10.39 18.66 27.76
N ARG A 4 -9.71 19.56 27.03
CA ARG A 4 -10.00 21.01 27.07
C ARG A 4 -11.26 21.35 26.27
N SER A 5 -11.46 20.72 25.11
CA SER A 5 -12.71 20.91 24.35
C SER A 5 -13.92 20.37 25.12
N CYS A 6 -13.82 19.18 25.75
CA CYS A 6 -14.90 18.67 26.59
C CYS A 6 -15.22 19.58 27.79
N ILE A 7 -14.21 20.23 28.39
CA ILE A 7 -14.40 21.20 29.47
C ILE A 7 -15.07 22.46 28.94
N ASP A 8 -14.60 22.99 27.82
CA ASP A 8 -15.13 24.23 27.24
C ASP A 8 -16.57 24.05 26.70
N ASP A 9 -16.93 22.86 26.18
CA ASP A 9 -18.32 22.46 25.85
C ASP A 9 -19.21 22.43 27.11
N LEU A 10 -18.68 21.90 28.22
CA LEU A 10 -19.35 21.87 29.53
C LEU A 10 -19.61 23.27 30.11
N PHE A 11 -18.82 24.27 29.70
CA PHE A 11 -18.93 25.65 30.18
C PHE A 11 -19.56 26.61 29.16
N HIS A 12 -20.09 26.12 28.03
CA HIS A 12 -20.73 26.94 26.97
C HIS A 12 -19.93 28.20 26.60
N LYS A 13 -18.61 28.10 26.51
CA LYS A 13 -17.81 29.24 26.05
C LYS A 13 -18.05 29.44 24.56
N GLN A 14 -18.71 30.54 24.21
CA GLN A 14 -18.81 30.98 22.83
C GLN A 14 -17.44 31.51 22.37
N TYR A 15 -16.91 30.89 21.33
CA TYR A 15 -15.67 31.31 20.71
C TYR A 15 -15.98 32.07 19.43
N VAL A 16 -15.21 33.13 19.18
CA VAL A 16 -15.27 33.91 17.95
C VAL A 16 -13.99 33.60 17.17
N CYS A 17 -14.15 33.17 15.92
CA CYS A 17 -13.00 32.97 15.04
C CYS A 17 -12.35 34.32 14.76
N TRP A 18 -11.09 34.51 15.10
CA TRP A 18 -10.45 35.82 14.93
C TRP A 18 -10.19 36.20 13.46
N VAL A 19 -10.34 35.26 12.52
CA VAL A 19 -10.18 35.49 11.08
C VAL A 19 -11.49 35.92 10.42
N CYS A 20 -12.59 35.18 10.63
CA CYS A 20 -13.88 35.51 10.01
C CYS A 20 -14.85 36.26 10.93
N LEU A 21 -14.50 36.42 12.21
CA LEU A 21 -15.31 37.05 13.26
C LEU A 21 -16.65 36.35 13.55
N ASP A 22 -16.87 35.15 13.00
CA ASP A 22 -18.07 34.34 13.22
C ASP A 22 -17.89 33.33 14.35
N THR A 23 -19.01 33.01 14.99
CA THR A 23 -19.14 31.96 16.03
C THR A 23 -19.62 30.62 15.47
N GLU A 24 -20.17 30.61 14.26
CA GLU A 24 -20.76 29.43 13.61
C GLU A 24 -20.15 29.23 12.22
N CYS A 25 -19.65 28.04 11.92
CA CYS A 25 -19.18 27.69 10.57
C CYS A 25 -19.55 26.22 10.27
N GLU A 26 -20.10 25.96 9.09
CA GLU A 26 -20.50 24.61 8.71
C GLU A 26 -19.29 23.64 8.70
N ASN A 27 -19.38 22.56 9.51
CA ASN A 27 -18.38 21.51 9.73
C ASN A 27 -17.18 21.91 10.61
N ASP A 28 -17.47 22.15 11.89
CA ASP A 28 -16.55 22.56 12.95
C ASP A 28 -15.41 21.57 13.24
N ASP A 29 -14.19 22.00 12.95
CA ASP A 29 -12.99 21.62 13.71
C ASP A 29 -12.27 22.91 14.12
N TRP A 30 -12.49 23.35 15.37
CA TRP A 30 -11.82 24.50 15.96
C TRP A 30 -10.35 24.16 16.28
N ILE A 31 -9.46 25.13 16.04
CA ILE A 31 -8.05 25.03 16.43
C ILE A 31 -7.79 25.99 17.58
N VAL A 32 -7.53 25.41 18.75
CA VAL A 32 -7.10 26.14 19.95
C VAL A 32 -5.59 26.32 19.90
N HIS A 33 -5.14 27.57 20.04
CA HIS A 33 -3.72 27.91 20.01
C HIS A 33 -2.98 27.31 21.21
N GLN A 34 -1.75 26.85 20.99
CA GLN A 34 -0.89 26.29 22.04
C GLN A 34 -0.01 27.33 22.74
N CYS A 35 -0.03 28.59 22.26
CA CYS A 35 0.72 29.71 22.83
C CYS A 35 0.05 30.35 24.06
N GLY A 36 -1.12 29.87 24.48
CA GLY A 36 -1.82 30.36 25.67
C GLY A 36 -2.69 31.59 25.44
N CYS A 37 -2.65 32.22 24.25
CA CYS A 37 -3.59 33.28 23.87
C CYS A 37 -5.02 32.72 23.73
N ASN A 38 -6.03 33.52 24.06
CA ASN A 38 -7.45 33.16 23.93
C ASN A 38 -7.99 33.18 22.49
N LEU A 39 -7.10 33.33 21.50
CA LEU A 39 -7.47 33.31 20.10
C LEU A 39 -7.83 31.89 19.65
N GLN A 40 -8.96 31.78 18.97
CA GLN A 40 -9.40 30.54 18.32
C GLN A 40 -9.71 30.79 16.86
N VAL A 41 -9.49 29.77 16.05
CA VAL A 41 -9.67 29.88 14.60
C VAL A 41 -10.30 28.60 14.06
N HIS A 42 -11.25 28.75 13.16
CA HIS A 42 -11.74 27.62 12.37
C HIS A 42 -10.58 27.04 11.55
N ARG A 43 -10.47 25.70 11.46
CA ARG A 43 -9.42 25.08 10.63
C ARG A 43 -9.42 25.63 9.21
N LYS A 44 -10.59 25.78 8.59
CA LYS A 44 -10.74 26.34 7.23
C LYS A 44 -10.19 27.77 7.12
N CYS A 45 -10.51 28.64 8.08
CA CYS A 45 -9.99 30.02 8.10
C CYS A 45 -8.47 30.06 8.29
N LEU A 46 -7.91 29.18 9.13
CA LEU A 46 -6.46 29.07 9.29
C LEU A 46 -5.77 28.60 8.01
N ILE A 47 -6.37 27.63 7.31
CA ILE A 47 -5.88 27.15 6.00
C ILE A 47 -5.88 28.30 4.98
N GLY A 48 -6.96 29.07 4.90
CA GLY A 48 -7.02 30.22 4.00
C GLY A 48 -6.02 31.32 4.34
N TRP A 49 -5.81 31.57 5.63
CA TRP A 49 -4.78 32.52 6.05
C TRP A 49 -3.36 32.07 5.66
N ILE A 50 -3.05 30.78 5.81
CA ILE A 50 -1.78 30.20 5.35
C ILE A 50 -1.63 30.38 3.83
N PHE A 51 -2.70 30.17 3.07
CA PHE A 51 -2.69 30.37 1.63
C PHE A 51 -2.36 31.81 1.26
N ASP A 52 -3.04 32.79 1.86
CA ASP A 52 -2.83 34.22 1.57
C ASP A 52 -1.45 34.71 1.98
N LEU A 53 -0.93 34.24 3.11
CA LEU A 53 0.45 34.53 3.55
C LEU A 53 1.48 34.11 2.50
N ASN A 54 1.41 32.86 2.03
CA ASN A 54 2.34 32.35 1.03
C ASN A 54 2.10 33.00 -0.35
N LYS A 55 0.84 33.31 -0.71
CA LYS A 55 0.50 34.01 -1.95
C LYS A 55 1.06 35.43 -1.99
N SER A 56 0.97 36.17 -0.88
CA SER A 56 1.51 37.54 -0.78
C SER A 56 3.03 37.61 -0.96
N LYS A 57 3.72 36.51 -0.65
CA LYS A 57 5.18 36.38 -0.74
C LYS A 57 5.67 35.75 -2.04
N LEU A 58 4.77 35.39 -2.97
CA LEU A 58 5.12 34.67 -4.22
C LEU A 58 6.24 35.38 -5.01
N GLY A 59 6.20 36.72 -5.10
CA GLY A 59 7.20 37.52 -5.82
C GLY A 59 8.58 37.55 -5.15
N SER A 60 8.67 37.26 -3.85
CA SER A 60 9.93 37.28 -3.08
C SER A 60 10.69 35.96 -3.11
N TYR A 61 10.08 34.86 -3.55
CA TYR A 61 10.72 33.55 -3.56
C TYR A 61 11.71 33.35 -4.71
N TYR A 62 11.64 34.16 -5.78
CA TYR A 62 12.38 33.93 -7.04
C TYR A 62 13.91 33.93 -6.97
N THR A 63 14.55 34.52 -5.94
CA THR A 63 16.01 34.73 -5.96
C THR A 63 16.83 33.58 -5.38
N TYR A 64 16.26 32.68 -4.56
CA TYR A 64 17.01 31.58 -3.91
C TYR A 64 16.16 30.32 -3.61
N ASP A 65 15.09 30.06 -4.35
CA ASP A 65 14.03 29.17 -3.87
C ASP A 65 14.42 27.68 -3.78
N THR A 66 14.66 27.20 -2.56
CA THR A 66 14.70 25.76 -2.25
C THR A 66 13.34 25.11 -2.53
N TYR A 67 12.24 25.87 -2.44
CA TYR A 67 10.89 25.39 -2.57
C TYR A 67 10.37 25.40 -4.02
N LYS A 68 10.95 26.19 -4.94
CA LYS A 68 10.52 26.32 -6.36
C LYS A 68 9.02 26.61 -6.55
N ILE A 69 8.42 27.48 -5.74
CA ILE A 69 6.99 27.82 -5.85
C ILE A 69 6.81 28.95 -6.87
N ASN A 70 6.16 28.64 -8.00
CA ASN A 70 6.02 29.56 -9.13
C ASN A 70 4.58 30.03 -9.39
N SER A 71 3.59 29.49 -8.68
CA SER A 71 2.17 29.78 -8.93
C SER A 71 1.32 29.57 -7.67
N SER A 72 0.16 30.22 -7.62
CA SER A 72 -0.87 30.02 -6.58
C SER A 72 -1.43 28.58 -6.58
N GLN A 73 -1.45 27.94 -7.75
CA GLN A 73 -1.86 26.54 -7.88
C GLN A 73 -0.88 25.61 -7.14
N GLU A 74 0.42 25.87 -7.21
CA GLU A 74 1.43 25.08 -6.50
C GLU A 74 1.33 25.26 -4.97
N ILE A 75 1.00 26.48 -4.49
CA ILE A 75 0.67 26.71 -3.07
C ILE A 75 -0.53 25.84 -2.66
N SER A 76 -1.60 25.84 -3.46
CA SER A 76 -2.80 25.05 -3.18
C SER A 76 -2.49 23.56 -3.10
N ARG A 77 -1.67 23.04 -4.02
CA ARG A 77 -1.25 21.63 -4.03
C ARG A 77 -0.46 21.25 -2.78
N ARG A 78 0.47 22.12 -2.35
CA ARG A 78 1.27 21.90 -1.13
C ARG A 78 0.46 22.03 0.15
N LEU A 79 -0.52 22.92 0.16
CA LEU A 79 -1.45 23.06 1.27
C LEU A 79 -2.34 21.82 1.40
N CYS A 80 -2.83 21.27 0.28
CA CYS A 80 -3.51 19.98 0.27
C CYS A 80 -2.60 18.87 0.84
N TYR A 81 -1.32 18.84 0.44
CA TYR A 81 -0.34 17.88 0.96
C TYR A 81 -0.07 18.02 2.47
N LEU A 82 -0.13 19.24 3.00
CA LEU A 82 0.05 19.53 4.43
C LEU A 82 -1.15 19.02 5.27
N ILE A 83 -2.36 19.21 4.74
CA ILE A 83 -3.63 18.85 5.40
C ILE A 83 -3.94 17.35 5.25
N ASP A 84 -3.42 16.69 4.24
CA ASP A 84 -3.75 15.30 3.95
C ASP A 84 -3.15 14.31 4.98
N SER A 85 -4.02 13.72 5.80
CA SER A 85 -3.65 12.72 6.82
C SER A 85 -3.27 11.35 6.26
N HIS A 86 -3.65 11.06 5.01
CA HIS A 86 -3.41 9.77 4.34
C HIS A 86 -2.44 9.89 3.16
N ARG A 87 -1.61 10.93 3.13
CA ARG A 87 -0.63 11.19 2.04
C ARG A 87 0.32 10.02 1.75
N ASP A 88 0.64 9.23 2.79
CA ASP A 88 1.51 8.05 2.68
C ASP A 88 0.93 6.97 1.76
N MET A 89 -0.38 6.99 1.48
CA MET A 89 -0.99 6.01 0.59
C MET A 89 -0.53 6.14 -0.87
N GLY A 90 -0.21 7.36 -1.32
CA GLY A 90 0.19 7.65 -2.71
C GLY A 90 1.70 7.73 -2.92
N ARG A 91 2.50 7.55 -1.86
CA ARG A 91 3.97 7.65 -1.88
C ARG A 91 4.61 6.27 -1.65
N VAL A 92 5.72 5.98 -2.33
CA VAL A 92 6.53 4.79 -2.04
C VAL A 92 7.40 5.08 -0.82
N ILE A 93 7.26 4.26 0.22
CA ILE A 93 8.05 4.37 1.46
C ILE A 93 9.14 3.31 1.44
N GLY A 94 10.39 3.75 1.52
CA GLY A 94 11.55 2.85 1.53
C GLY A 94 11.66 2.06 2.84
N PHE A 95 12.34 0.90 2.79
CA PHE A 95 12.67 0.15 4.00
C PHE A 95 13.56 0.98 4.93
N ALA A 96 14.57 1.66 4.37
CA ALA A 96 15.47 2.53 5.13
C ALA A 96 14.74 3.69 5.82
N GLU A 97 13.79 4.34 5.13
CA GLU A 97 12.96 5.41 5.71
C GLU A 97 12.16 4.90 6.90
N THR A 98 11.55 3.72 6.77
CA THR A 98 10.78 3.10 7.86
C THR A 98 11.65 2.77 9.07
N VAL A 99 12.88 2.31 8.84
CA VAL A 99 13.83 1.99 9.90
C VAL A 99 14.28 3.24 10.65
N GLN A 100 14.52 4.34 9.93
CA GLN A 100 14.89 5.63 10.53
C GLN A 100 13.79 6.20 11.43
N GLU A 101 12.52 5.89 11.15
CA GLU A 101 11.40 6.27 12.02
C GLU A 101 11.36 5.48 13.34
N ILE A 102 12.10 4.36 13.48
CA ILE A 102 12.09 3.54 14.70
C ILE A 102 13.07 4.15 15.73
N PRO A 103 12.57 4.66 16.87
CA PRO A 103 13.39 5.41 17.83
C PRO A 103 14.54 4.60 18.45
N LEU A 104 14.42 3.27 18.50
CA LEU A 104 15.41 2.36 19.08
C LEU A 104 16.57 1.99 18.12
N VAL A 105 16.38 2.08 16.81
CA VAL A 105 17.34 1.57 15.81
C VAL A 105 18.33 2.66 15.38
N GLY A 106 17.90 3.93 15.40
CA GLY A 106 18.76 5.10 15.18
C GLY A 106 19.34 5.21 13.75
N GLN A 107 20.06 6.32 13.49
CA GLN A 107 20.67 6.60 12.19
C GLN A 107 21.88 5.70 11.87
N THR A 108 22.53 5.11 12.88
CA THR A 108 23.77 4.31 12.74
C THR A 108 23.56 2.96 12.06
N TRP A 109 22.40 2.33 12.23
CA TRP A 109 22.06 1.07 11.56
C TRP A 109 21.52 1.26 10.14
N ALA A 110 21.06 2.48 9.81
CA ALA A 110 20.46 2.78 8.51
C ALA A 110 21.42 2.49 7.34
N SER A 111 22.72 2.74 7.50
CA SER A 111 23.74 2.50 6.47
C SER A 111 24.00 1.02 6.18
N PHE A 112 24.00 0.13 7.19
CA PHE A 112 24.08 -1.32 6.97
C PHE A 112 22.79 -1.86 6.34
N ILE A 113 21.66 -1.28 6.74
CA ILE A 113 20.33 -1.63 6.26
C ILE A 113 20.12 -1.15 4.81
N CYS A 114 20.80 -0.10 4.35
CA CYS A 114 20.75 0.36 2.96
C CYS A 114 21.16 -0.73 1.95
N VAL A 115 22.07 -1.65 2.32
CA VAL A 115 22.44 -2.78 1.44
C VAL A 115 21.29 -3.79 1.33
N GLY A 116 20.59 -4.05 2.44
CA GLY A 116 19.37 -4.87 2.46
C GLY A 116 18.20 -4.20 1.72
N ASP A 117 18.03 -2.89 1.88
CA ASP A 117 17.06 -2.07 1.14
C ASP A 117 17.36 -2.09 -0.36
N LEU A 118 18.63 -2.02 -0.78
CA LEU A 118 19.03 -2.19 -2.18
C LEU A 118 18.67 -3.57 -2.72
N LEU A 119 18.90 -4.64 -1.95
CA LEU A 119 18.54 -6.00 -2.36
C LEU A 119 17.01 -6.19 -2.44
N ILE A 120 16.27 -5.68 -1.45
CA ILE A 120 14.80 -5.73 -1.43
C ILE A 120 14.23 -4.89 -2.56
N ARG A 121 14.77 -3.70 -2.82
CA ARG A 121 14.37 -2.85 -3.95
C ARG A 121 14.72 -3.50 -5.29
N ALA A 122 15.86 -4.15 -5.42
CA ALA A 122 16.26 -4.88 -6.63
C ALA A 122 15.35 -6.10 -6.88
N LEU A 123 15.00 -6.86 -5.84
CA LEU A 123 14.12 -8.03 -5.94
C LEU A 123 12.64 -7.66 -6.12
N ALA A 124 12.18 -6.61 -5.44
CA ALA A 124 10.80 -6.13 -5.52
C ALA A 124 10.55 -5.23 -6.74
N HIS A 125 11.61 -4.73 -7.39
CA HIS A 125 11.60 -3.74 -8.47
C HIS A 125 10.41 -2.76 -8.36
N LEU A 126 10.20 -2.24 -7.15
CA LEU A 126 9.51 -0.96 -7.00
C LEU A 126 10.41 -0.01 -7.78
N ASN A 127 9.99 0.41 -8.97
CA ASN A 127 10.76 1.25 -9.87
C ASN A 127 11.58 2.27 -9.06
N ALA A 128 12.84 2.53 -9.49
CA ALA A 128 13.48 3.78 -9.12
C ALA A 128 12.41 4.86 -9.23
N PRO A 129 12.16 5.67 -8.17
CA PRO A 129 11.00 6.55 -8.11
C PRO A 129 10.93 7.23 -9.46
N ASP A 130 9.87 6.92 -10.20
CA ASP A 130 9.63 7.52 -11.50
C ASP A 130 9.75 9.02 -11.23
N THR A 131 10.83 9.62 -11.73
CA THR A 131 11.13 11.05 -11.55
C THR A 131 10.02 11.92 -12.18
N SER A 132 9.06 11.28 -12.86
CA SER A 132 7.83 11.84 -13.38
C SER A 132 6.72 12.07 -12.34
N PHE A 133 6.80 11.49 -11.13
CA PHE A 133 5.85 11.79 -10.06
C PHE A 133 6.29 13.03 -9.26
N SER A 134 5.52 14.11 -9.39
CA SER A 134 5.61 15.40 -8.68
C SER A 134 5.67 15.34 -7.14
N TYR A 135 5.65 14.16 -6.51
CA TYR A 135 5.80 14.02 -5.06
C TYR A 135 7.18 14.48 -4.57
N ASP A 136 8.22 14.38 -5.42
CA ASP A 136 9.60 14.78 -5.10
C ASP A 136 9.80 16.29 -4.88
N GLU A 137 8.75 17.10 -5.05
CA GLU A 137 8.78 18.52 -4.68
C GLU A 137 7.77 18.88 -3.58
N LEU A 138 6.67 18.12 -3.44
CA LEU A 138 5.66 18.34 -2.40
C LEU A 138 6.19 18.12 -0.98
N TRP A 139 7.16 17.23 -0.79
CA TRP A 139 7.77 16.97 0.53
C TRP A 139 8.48 18.20 1.11
N ARG A 140 8.88 19.15 0.26
CA ARG A 140 9.49 20.41 0.72
C ARG A 140 8.49 21.28 1.49
N GLY A 141 7.19 21.07 1.30
CA GLY A 141 6.15 21.82 2.03
C GLY A 141 6.08 23.29 1.60
N LEU A 142 5.54 24.11 2.50
CA LEU A 142 5.38 25.55 2.33
C LEU A 142 6.46 26.30 3.12
N PRO A 143 6.97 27.44 2.61
CA PRO A 143 7.86 28.32 3.36
C PRO A 143 7.26 28.75 4.71
N GLU A 144 5.96 29.03 4.74
CA GLU A 144 5.20 29.26 5.97
C GLU A 144 4.10 28.20 6.12
N ASP A 145 4.39 27.17 6.92
CA ASP A 145 3.49 26.06 7.21
C ASP A 145 2.57 26.33 8.42
N ILE A 146 3.05 27.10 9.39
CA ILE A 146 2.28 27.52 10.58
C ILE A 146 2.52 29.03 10.81
N PRO A 147 1.48 29.87 10.72
CA PRO A 147 1.64 31.30 10.96
C PRO A 147 1.97 31.58 12.44
N PRO A 148 2.71 32.67 12.73
CA PRO A 148 2.87 33.14 14.09
C PRO A 148 1.53 33.68 14.63
N CYS A 149 1.30 33.53 15.93
CA CYS A 149 0.14 34.09 16.61
C CYS A 149 0.12 35.62 16.41
N PRO A 150 -0.99 36.24 16.00
CA PRO A 150 -1.02 37.68 15.75
C PRO A 150 -0.75 38.48 17.04
N GLN A 151 -1.16 37.97 18.21
CA GLN A 151 -1.03 38.63 19.52
C GLN A 151 0.36 38.48 20.14
N CYS A 152 0.93 37.28 20.18
CA CYS A 152 2.19 37.01 20.90
C CYS A 152 3.38 36.65 19.98
N LYS A 153 3.16 36.56 18.67
CA LYS A 153 4.14 36.17 17.64
C LYS A 153 4.78 34.78 17.79
N GLN A 154 4.43 34.01 18.83
CA GLN A 154 4.84 32.61 18.99
C GLN A 154 4.10 31.70 18.01
N LYS A 155 4.67 30.52 17.71
CA LYS A 155 4.03 29.51 16.86
C LYS A 155 2.68 29.10 17.46
N MET A 156 1.61 29.23 16.68
CA MET A 156 0.25 28.87 17.13
C MET A 156 0.11 27.37 17.41
N LEU A 157 0.82 26.55 16.63
CA LEU A 157 0.83 25.10 16.71
C LEU A 157 2.27 24.61 16.87
N LYS A 158 2.50 23.66 17.78
CA LYS A 158 3.80 22.96 17.88
C LYS A 158 4.00 21.94 16.76
N ASN A 159 2.92 21.42 16.19
CA ASN A 159 2.94 20.41 15.14
C ASN A 159 1.77 20.64 14.15
N THR A 160 2.01 20.30 12.89
CA THR A 160 1.04 20.42 11.78
C THR A 160 -0.09 19.39 11.87
N SER A 161 -0.02 18.42 12.79
CA SER A 161 -1.06 17.41 13.00
C SER A 161 -2.45 17.97 13.32
N ALA A 162 -2.54 19.18 13.90
CA ALA A 162 -3.82 19.85 14.15
C ALA A 162 -4.50 20.37 12.87
N LEU A 163 -3.73 20.60 11.80
CA LEU A 163 -4.21 21.00 10.48
C LEU A 163 -4.71 19.81 9.65
N GLN A 164 -4.39 18.58 10.05
CA GLN A 164 -4.69 17.39 9.25
C GLN A 164 -6.20 17.14 9.17
N TYR A 165 -6.68 16.87 7.95
CA TYR A 165 -8.04 16.47 7.68
C TYR A 165 -8.35 15.11 8.30
N ARG A 166 -9.48 15.03 9.01
CA ARG A 166 -9.97 13.80 9.62
C ARG A 166 -11.02 13.19 8.74
N SER A 167 -10.67 12.08 8.10
CA SER A 167 -11.60 11.33 7.26
C SER A 167 -12.86 10.92 8.02
N PRO A 168 -14.07 11.24 7.54
CA PRO A 168 -15.30 10.68 8.11
C PRO A 168 -15.39 9.18 7.84
N ALA A 169 -14.83 8.71 6.73
CA ALA A 169 -14.86 7.31 6.31
C ALA A 169 -14.05 6.42 7.26
N TRP A 170 -14.74 5.69 8.15
CA TRP A 170 -14.14 4.71 9.05
C TRP A 170 -13.32 3.62 8.33
N PRO A 171 -13.71 3.08 7.14
CA PRO A 171 -12.94 2.03 6.50
C PRO A 171 -11.56 2.52 6.07
N LEU A 172 -11.46 3.78 5.63
CA LEU A 172 -10.21 4.40 5.20
C LEU A 172 -9.25 4.63 6.36
N ARG A 173 -9.78 5.06 7.51
CA ARG A 173 -9.00 5.18 8.76
C ARG A 173 -8.49 3.82 9.23
N LEU A 174 -9.35 2.80 9.24
CA LEU A 174 -8.95 1.45 9.61
C LEU A 174 -7.88 0.91 8.65
N PHE A 175 -8.07 1.08 7.34
CA PHE A 175 -7.10 0.68 6.34
C PHE A 175 -5.75 1.38 6.52
N SER A 176 -5.75 2.71 6.74
CA SER A 176 -4.53 3.46 7.03
C SER A 176 -3.82 2.94 8.29
N PHE A 177 -4.58 2.69 9.36
CA PHE A 177 -4.03 2.14 10.60
C PHE A 177 -3.44 0.75 10.39
N CYS A 178 -4.17 -0.15 9.73
CA CYS A 178 -3.68 -1.47 9.36
C CYS A 178 -2.38 -1.36 8.55
N ARG A 179 -2.31 -0.47 7.55
CA ARG A 179 -1.09 -0.24 6.76
C ARG A 179 0.10 0.21 7.60
N LYS A 180 -0.12 1.06 8.61
CA LYS A 180 0.93 1.46 9.55
C LYS A 180 1.42 0.29 10.40
N VAL A 181 0.50 -0.51 10.93
CA VAL A 181 0.85 -1.73 11.69
C VAL A 181 1.63 -2.69 10.81
N THR A 182 1.13 -2.98 9.60
CA THR A 182 1.80 -3.88 8.66
C THR A 182 3.18 -3.40 8.26
N ARG A 183 3.36 -2.09 8.07
CA ARG A 183 4.67 -1.48 7.78
C ARG A 183 5.69 -1.82 8.87
N TYR A 184 5.37 -1.53 10.14
CA TYR A 184 6.29 -1.80 11.25
C TYR A 184 6.48 -3.30 11.50
N SER A 185 5.42 -4.11 11.42
CA SER A 185 5.52 -5.57 11.57
C SER A 185 6.41 -6.19 10.49
N ALA A 186 6.25 -5.78 9.22
CA ALA A 186 7.11 -6.22 8.12
C ALA A 186 8.56 -5.82 8.35
N THR A 187 8.81 -4.58 8.80
CA THR A 187 10.17 -4.13 9.12
C THR A 187 10.82 -4.97 10.20
N VAL A 188 10.12 -5.24 11.30
CA VAL A 188 10.62 -6.10 12.38
C VAL A 188 10.89 -7.52 11.89
N LEU A 189 10.00 -8.10 11.09
CA LEU A 189 10.19 -9.43 10.51
C LEU A 189 11.40 -9.50 9.58
N THR A 190 11.59 -8.49 8.72
CA THR A 190 12.74 -8.40 7.82
C THR A 190 14.04 -8.24 8.61
N LEU A 191 14.07 -7.38 9.63
CA LEU A 191 15.23 -7.23 10.52
C LEU A 191 15.54 -8.53 11.27
N HIS A 192 14.52 -9.21 11.80
CA HIS A 192 14.67 -10.52 12.43
C HIS A 192 15.27 -11.54 11.44
N SER A 193 14.79 -11.56 10.20
CA SER A 193 15.34 -12.44 9.16
C SER A 193 16.81 -12.16 8.85
N TYR A 194 17.25 -10.90 8.86
CA TYR A 194 18.66 -10.56 8.67
C TYR A 194 19.53 -11.04 9.84
N VAL A 195 19.05 -10.90 11.08
CA VAL A 195 19.79 -11.32 12.28
C VAL A 195 19.95 -12.86 12.35
N PHE A 196 18.90 -13.62 11.99
CA PHE A 196 18.85 -15.08 12.17
C PHE A 196 19.19 -15.91 10.91
N ASN A 197 19.86 -15.30 9.94
CA ASN A 197 20.17 -15.82 8.60
C ASN A 197 18.97 -15.81 7.64
N PRO A 198 18.99 -14.95 6.60
CA PRO A 198 17.83 -14.77 5.72
C PRO A 198 17.53 -16.00 4.86
N VAL A 199 18.53 -16.78 4.48
CA VAL A 199 18.34 -18.00 3.69
C VAL A 199 17.65 -19.08 4.52
N LYS A 200 18.05 -19.24 5.78
CA LYS A 200 17.41 -20.16 6.73
C LYS A 200 15.95 -19.76 6.99
N CYS A 201 15.70 -18.48 7.25
CA CYS A 201 14.34 -17.96 7.44
C CYS A 201 13.47 -18.19 6.21
N LEU A 202 13.97 -17.86 5.02
CA LEU A 202 13.25 -18.03 3.76
C LEU A 202 12.96 -19.50 3.46
N PHE A 203 13.91 -20.40 3.74
CA PHE A 203 13.71 -21.85 3.62
C PHE A 203 12.61 -22.34 4.57
N LYS A 204 12.65 -21.96 5.86
CA LYS A 204 11.62 -22.36 6.85
C LYS A 204 10.25 -21.82 6.48
N VAL A 205 10.16 -20.56 6.04
CA VAL A 205 8.91 -19.96 5.55
C VAL A 205 8.40 -20.73 4.34
N GLY A 206 9.24 -20.98 3.34
CA GLY A 206 8.83 -21.72 2.15
C GLY A 206 8.34 -23.14 2.45
N LEU A 207 9.04 -23.86 3.34
CA LEU A 207 8.62 -25.20 3.77
C LEU A 207 7.28 -25.16 4.52
N TRP A 208 7.07 -24.17 5.39
CA TRP A 208 5.80 -23.95 6.07
C TRP A 208 4.66 -23.63 5.08
N GLN A 209 4.89 -22.76 4.10
CA GLN A 209 3.90 -22.39 3.08
C GLN A 209 3.52 -23.60 2.21
N LEU A 210 4.51 -24.39 1.78
CA LEU A 210 4.30 -25.61 1.01
C LEU A 210 3.46 -26.62 1.81
N ARG A 211 3.80 -26.90 3.07
CA ARG A 211 3.00 -27.77 3.98
C ARG A 211 1.60 -27.23 4.28
N THR A 212 1.42 -25.92 4.17
CA THR A 212 0.11 -25.30 4.35
C THR A 212 -0.78 -25.60 3.15
N LEU A 213 -0.29 -25.46 1.92
CA LEU A 213 -1.11 -25.58 0.72
C LEU A 213 -1.21 -27.00 0.17
N PHE A 214 -0.19 -27.82 0.33
CA PHE A 214 -0.10 -29.14 -0.28
C PHE A 214 -0.21 -30.26 0.76
N SER A 215 -0.77 -31.40 0.35
CA SER A 215 -0.84 -32.60 1.18
C SER A 215 0.56 -33.18 1.41
N GLU A 216 0.78 -33.84 2.56
CA GLU A 216 2.09 -34.45 2.88
C GLU A 216 2.47 -35.53 1.86
N GLU A 217 1.49 -36.30 1.36
CA GLU A 217 1.73 -37.30 0.31
C GLU A 217 2.26 -36.65 -0.98
N LEU A 218 1.63 -35.55 -1.39
CA LEU A 218 2.06 -34.80 -2.58
C LEU A 218 3.44 -34.18 -2.38
N LEU A 219 3.72 -33.59 -1.22
CA LEU A 219 5.02 -32.98 -0.92
C LEU A 219 6.15 -33.99 -0.90
N ARG A 220 5.91 -35.20 -0.37
CA ARG A 220 6.88 -36.31 -0.42
C ARG A 220 7.23 -36.68 -1.85
N LYS A 221 6.24 -36.70 -2.75
CA LYS A 221 6.44 -36.95 -4.19
C LYS A 221 7.19 -35.80 -4.86
N ILE A 222 6.76 -34.55 -4.66
CA ILE A 222 7.35 -33.34 -5.28
C ILE A 222 8.82 -33.17 -4.86
N LEU A 223 9.10 -33.27 -3.56
CA LEU A 223 10.44 -33.08 -3.02
C LEU A 223 11.27 -34.35 -3.06
N ASN A 224 10.70 -35.48 -3.52
CA ASN A 224 11.31 -36.80 -3.51
C ASN A 224 12.00 -37.11 -2.16
N ILE A 225 11.21 -37.09 -1.09
CA ILE A 225 11.65 -37.36 0.30
C ILE A 225 10.64 -38.25 1.00
N SER A 226 11.12 -39.05 1.96
CA SER A 226 10.27 -39.94 2.74
C SER A 226 9.36 -39.22 3.73
N ASN A 227 9.82 -38.08 4.28
CA ASN A 227 9.07 -37.29 5.26
C ASN A 227 9.51 -35.83 5.21
N THR A 228 8.56 -34.90 5.10
CA THR A 228 8.91 -33.47 5.09
C THR A 228 9.52 -33.03 6.41
N LYS A 229 9.19 -33.65 7.55
CA LYS A 229 9.74 -33.30 8.88
C LYS A 229 11.26 -33.43 8.98
N ALA A 230 11.87 -34.31 8.18
CA ALA A 230 13.32 -34.42 8.14
C ALA A 230 14.00 -33.12 7.69
N LEU A 231 13.34 -32.35 6.80
CA LEU A 231 13.84 -31.07 6.32
C LEU A 231 13.91 -30.01 7.42
N ASP A 232 13.13 -30.12 8.50
CA ASP A 232 13.24 -29.19 9.64
C ASP A 232 14.58 -29.37 10.35
N VAL A 233 15.01 -30.63 10.54
CA VAL A 233 16.29 -30.98 11.16
C VAL A 233 17.45 -30.48 10.29
N TYR A 234 17.38 -30.71 8.97
CA TYR A 234 18.40 -30.19 8.04
C TYR A 234 18.43 -28.67 8.01
N ALA A 235 17.28 -27.99 8.12
CA ALA A 235 17.19 -26.54 8.14
C ALA A 235 17.76 -25.89 9.41
N GLU A 236 18.05 -26.65 10.47
CA GLU A 236 18.60 -26.05 11.69
C GLU A 236 20.06 -25.59 11.54
N THR A 237 20.83 -26.23 10.67
CA THR A 237 22.26 -25.92 10.48
C THR A 237 22.57 -25.58 9.02
N LEU A 238 23.55 -24.71 8.79
CA LEU A 238 24.02 -24.38 7.43
C LEU A 238 24.51 -25.61 6.68
N LYS A 239 25.26 -26.49 7.35
CA LYS A 239 25.74 -27.77 6.78
C LYS A 239 24.57 -28.68 6.40
N GLY A 240 23.56 -28.77 7.26
CA GLY A 240 22.33 -29.51 6.97
C GLY A 240 21.60 -28.96 5.76
N MET A 241 21.46 -27.65 5.64
CA MET A 241 20.87 -27.03 4.45
C MET A 241 21.65 -27.37 3.18
N LEU A 242 22.98 -27.20 3.19
CA LEU A 242 23.85 -27.52 2.05
C LEU A 242 23.80 -28.98 1.61
N SER A 243 23.41 -29.91 2.50
CA SER A 243 23.22 -31.33 2.16
C SER A 243 21.96 -31.61 1.34
N ILE A 244 20.99 -30.69 1.35
CA ILE A 244 19.78 -30.78 0.52
C ILE A 244 20.15 -30.43 -0.93
N SER A 245 19.68 -31.22 -1.89
CA SER A 245 19.96 -30.94 -3.31
C SER A 245 19.45 -29.55 -3.73
N THR A 246 20.21 -28.89 -4.60
CA THR A 246 19.93 -27.52 -5.06
C THR A 246 18.53 -27.39 -5.67
N GLU A 247 18.04 -28.40 -6.38
CA GLU A 247 16.69 -28.41 -6.95
C GLU A 247 15.60 -28.29 -5.88
N LYS A 248 15.73 -29.03 -4.78
CA LYS A 248 14.77 -29.00 -3.66
C LYS A 248 14.86 -27.68 -2.93
N GLN A 249 16.07 -27.16 -2.71
CA GLN A 249 16.26 -25.83 -2.13
C GLN A 249 15.60 -24.75 -2.99
N LEU A 250 15.76 -24.79 -4.31
CA LEU A 250 15.14 -23.85 -5.25
C LEU A 250 13.61 -23.93 -5.24
N GLN A 251 13.02 -25.12 -5.12
CA GLN A 251 11.57 -25.26 -4.97
C GLN A 251 11.07 -24.64 -3.65
N ILE A 252 11.75 -24.94 -2.54
CA ILE A 252 11.33 -24.50 -1.20
C ILE A 252 11.53 -23.00 -1.03
N ILE A 253 12.71 -22.48 -1.36
CA ILE A 253 13.06 -21.05 -1.25
C ILE A 253 12.39 -20.23 -2.34
N GLY A 254 12.21 -20.81 -3.54
CA GLY A 254 11.56 -20.14 -4.65
C GLY A 254 10.06 -19.92 -4.43
N PHE A 255 9.40 -20.75 -3.62
CA PHE A 255 7.96 -20.59 -3.35
C PHE A 255 7.59 -19.27 -2.65
N PRO A 256 8.22 -18.84 -1.53
CA PRO A 256 7.94 -17.55 -0.92
C PRO A 256 8.35 -16.39 -1.82
N LEU A 257 9.42 -16.53 -2.60
CA LEU A 257 9.82 -15.51 -3.59
C LEU A 257 8.77 -15.37 -4.70
N TYR A 258 8.25 -16.48 -5.21
CA TYR A 258 7.16 -16.50 -6.18
C TYR A 258 5.89 -15.86 -5.61
N LEU A 259 5.55 -16.11 -4.34
CA LEU A 259 4.40 -15.45 -3.72
C LEU A 259 4.63 -13.95 -3.56
N PHE A 260 5.84 -13.54 -3.20
CA PHE A 260 6.23 -12.13 -3.07
C PHE A 260 6.12 -11.40 -4.41
N THR A 261 6.43 -12.08 -5.53
CA THR A 261 6.36 -11.44 -6.84
C THR A 261 4.96 -11.10 -7.29
N PHE A 262 3.87 -11.66 -6.74
CA PHE A 262 2.49 -11.36 -7.18
C PHE A 262 2.08 -9.88 -7.05
N LYS A 263 2.75 -9.11 -6.18
CA LYS A 263 2.52 -7.67 -6.00
C LYS A 263 3.70 -6.81 -6.45
N ALA A 264 4.82 -7.42 -6.82
CA ALA A 264 5.99 -6.73 -7.36
C ALA A 264 5.84 -6.48 -8.86
N ASN A 265 6.16 -5.28 -9.32
CA ASN A 265 6.18 -4.94 -10.74
C ASN A 265 7.60 -5.09 -11.30
N GLY A 266 7.74 -5.26 -12.62
CA GLY A 266 9.05 -5.36 -13.29
C GLY A 266 9.35 -6.72 -13.92
N THR A 267 10.48 -6.77 -14.64
CA THR A 267 10.88 -7.89 -15.50
C THR A 267 11.25 -9.14 -14.71
N ILE A 268 12.03 -9.02 -13.62
CA ILE A 268 12.42 -10.16 -12.78
C ILE A 268 11.21 -10.79 -12.09
N PRO A 269 10.32 -10.04 -11.42
CA PRO A 269 9.06 -10.58 -10.91
C PRO A 269 8.22 -11.29 -11.97
N LEU A 270 8.10 -10.69 -13.17
CA LEU A 270 7.36 -11.30 -14.29
C LEU A 270 7.98 -12.64 -14.72
N LEU A 271 9.30 -12.69 -14.90
CA LEU A 271 10.02 -13.92 -15.24
C LEU A 271 9.80 -14.98 -14.15
N LEU A 272 9.91 -14.64 -12.88
CA LEU A 272 9.68 -15.59 -11.79
C LEU A 272 8.23 -16.10 -11.77
N ARG A 273 7.25 -15.22 -12.03
CA ARG A 273 5.82 -15.61 -12.12
C ARG A 273 5.55 -16.61 -13.24
N ILE A 274 6.30 -16.56 -14.34
CA ILE A 274 6.14 -17.46 -15.50
C ILE A 274 6.96 -18.74 -15.32
N VAL A 275 8.24 -18.60 -14.96
CA VAL A 275 9.20 -19.71 -14.93
C VAL A 275 8.99 -20.60 -13.71
N PHE A 276 8.72 -20.02 -12.54
CA PHE A 276 8.63 -20.81 -11.30
C PHE A 276 7.48 -21.82 -11.31
N PRO A 277 6.23 -21.48 -11.72
CA PRO A 277 5.15 -22.47 -11.81
C PRO A 277 5.49 -23.62 -12.77
N TYR A 278 6.13 -23.34 -13.89
CA TYR A 278 6.57 -24.38 -14.84
C TYR A 278 7.64 -25.29 -14.23
N PHE A 279 8.64 -24.70 -13.57
CA PHE A 279 9.68 -25.43 -12.85
C PHE A 279 9.10 -26.30 -11.72
N PHE A 280 8.14 -25.76 -10.95
CA PHE A 280 7.43 -26.47 -9.90
C PHE A 280 6.61 -27.63 -10.48
N LEU A 281 5.84 -27.38 -11.54
CA LEU A 281 5.00 -28.38 -12.23
C LEU A 281 5.81 -29.52 -12.85
N LYS A 282 6.97 -29.24 -13.46
CA LYS A 282 7.85 -30.27 -14.04
C LYS A 282 8.18 -31.36 -13.01
N ASN A 283 8.34 -30.95 -11.76
CA ASN A 283 8.69 -31.85 -10.65
C ASN A 283 7.46 -32.48 -9.97
N CYS A 284 6.24 -32.07 -10.33
CA CYS A 284 4.98 -32.59 -9.81
C CYS A 284 4.44 -33.82 -10.57
N GLY A 285 5.28 -34.50 -11.37
CA GLY A 285 4.88 -35.55 -12.31
C GLY A 285 3.79 -36.54 -11.82
N THR A 286 2.93 -36.96 -12.77
CA THR A 286 1.82 -37.93 -12.66
C THR A 286 0.56 -37.55 -11.86
N HIS A 287 0.57 -36.52 -10.99
CA HIS A 287 -0.65 -36.13 -10.25
C HIS A 287 -1.60 -35.28 -11.11
N LYS A 288 -2.54 -35.95 -11.78
CA LYS A 288 -3.46 -35.33 -12.76
C LYS A 288 -4.31 -34.19 -12.16
N LEU A 289 -4.82 -34.35 -10.94
CA LEU A 289 -5.65 -33.33 -10.29
C LEU A 289 -4.87 -32.04 -10.04
N LEU A 290 -3.63 -32.14 -9.54
CA LEU A 290 -2.80 -30.95 -9.33
C LEU A 290 -2.49 -30.26 -10.67
N GLY A 291 -2.09 -31.03 -11.68
CA GLY A 291 -1.79 -30.49 -13.01
C GLY A 291 -2.97 -29.74 -13.62
N ASP A 292 -4.17 -30.32 -13.56
CA ASP A 292 -5.39 -29.69 -14.09
C ASP A 292 -5.84 -28.50 -13.23
N SER A 293 -5.64 -28.54 -11.92
CA SER A 293 -5.92 -27.41 -11.02
C SER A 293 -5.03 -26.20 -11.32
N ILE A 294 -3.73 -26.43 -11.54
CA ILE A 294 -2.80 -25.34 -11.88
C ILE A 294 -3.09 -24.79 -13.28
N LYS A 295 -3.43 -25.63 -14.26
CA LYS A 295 -3.86 -25.17 -15.59
C LYS A 295 -5.13 -24.31 -15.51
N LEU A 296 -6.12 -24.75 -14.74
CA LEU A 296 -7.35 -23.98 -14.50
C LEU A 296 -7.02 -22.64 -13.84
N HIS A 297 -6.18 -22.63 -12.81
CA HIS A 297 -5.73 -21.40 -12.14
C HIS A 297 -5.03 -20.46 -13.13
N GLY A 298 -4.16 -20.97 -13.99
CA GLY A 298 -3.51 -20.21 -15.07
C GLY A 298 -4.51 -19.64 -16.09
N MET A 299 -5.51 -20.42 -16.49
CA MET A 299 -6.59 -19.94 -17.37
C MET A 299 -7.39 -18.82 -16.71
N LEU A 300 -7.76 -18.97 -15.43
CA LEU A 300 -8.48 -17.96 -14.67
C LEU A 300 -7.67 -16.66 -14.52
N ILE A 301 -6.37 -16.75 -14.25
CA ILE A 301 -5.45 -15.60 -14.27
C ILE A 301 -5.44 -14.94 -15.66
N GLY A 302 -5.41 -15.73 -16.73
CA GLY A 302 -5.49 -15.23 -18.11
C GLY A 302 -6.78 -14.44 -18.36
N VAL A 303 -7.93 -15.00 -17.96
CA VAL A 303 -9.24 -14.33 -18.05
C VAL A 303 -9.26 -13.03 -17.24
N TYR A 304 -8.71 -13.05 -16.03
CA TYR A 304 -8.59 -11.84 -15.20
C TYR A 304 -7.78 -10.75 -15.90
N ASN A 305 -6.61 -11.10 -16.43
CA ASN A 305 -5.73 -10.14 -17.10
C ASN A 305 -6.32 -9.61 -18.41
N LEU A 306 -7.11 -10.42 -19.12
CA LEU A 306 -7.73 -10.04 -20.40
C LEU A 306 -8.99 -9.18 -20.20
N LEU A 307 -9.82 -9.49 -19.20
CA LEU A 307 -11.15 -8.89 -19.03
C LEU A 307 -11.24 -7.95 -17.82
N ILE A 308 -10.91 -8.46 -16.64
CA ILE A 308 -11.17 -7.77 -15.38
C ILE A 308 -10.18 -6.61 -15.17
N ARG A 309 -8.88 -6.87 -15.36
CA ARG A 309 -7.83 -5.86 -15.14
C ARG A 309 -7.98 -4.64 -16.06
N PRO A 310 -8.23 -4.78 -17.39
CA PRO A 310 -8.46 -3.62 -18.25
C PRO A 310 -9.73 -2.84 -17.86
N ALA A 311 -10.81 -3.54 -17.53
CA ALA A 311 -12.06 -2.90 -17.09
C ALA A 311 -11.86 -2.09 -15.79
N LEU A 312 -11.18 -2.67 -14.80
CA LEU A 312 -10.82 -1.96 -13.56
C LEU A 312 -9.91 -0.76 -13.85
N ASN A 313 -8.89 -0.92 -14.69
CA ASN A 313 -7.99 0.18 -15.06
C ASN A 313 -8.72 1.33 -15.75
N GLN A 314 -9.70 1.05 -16.60
CA GLN A 314 -10.55 2.08 -17.20
C GLN A 314 -11.39 2.81 -16.16
N ILE A 315 -11.96 2.09 -15.19
CA ILE A 315 -12.70 2.68 -14.07
C ILE A 315 -11.79 3.60 -13.25
N TYR A 316 -10.59 3.15 -12.90
CA TYR A 316 -9.60 3.96 -12.18
C TYR A 316 -9.21 5.22 -12.98
N GLY A 317 -8.95 5.08 -14.28
CA GLY A 317 -8.63 6.21 -15.16
C GLY A 317 -9.73 7.27 -15.17
N ASN A 318 -10.99 6.85 -15.34
CA ASN A 318 -12.15 7.74 -15.30
C ASN A 318 -12.29 8.44 -13.94
N TRP A 319 -12.04 7.74 -12.84
CA TRP A 319 -12.07 8.35 -11.52
C TRP A 319 -10.95 9.37 -11.32
N ILE A 320 -9.71 9.04 -11.70
CA ILE A 320 -8.57 9.95 -11.59
C ILE A 320 -8.83 11.24 -12.38
N GLN A 321 -9.35 11.13 -13.61
CA GLN A 321 -9.71 12.30 -14.43
C GLN A 321 -10.83 13.13 -13.78
N LYS A 322 -11.86 12.47 -13.24
CA LYS A 322 -13.00 13.14 -12.60
C LYS A 322 -12.61 13.90 -11.33
N TYR A 323 -11.71 13.35 -10.52
CA TYR A 323 -11.35 13.91 -9.22
C TYR A 323 -10.08 14.76 -9.26
N ASN A 324 -9.23 14.60 -10.27
CA ASN A 324 -7.99 15.34 -10.49
C ASN A 324 -7.18 15.58 -9.20
N PRO A 325 -6.65 14.51 -8.58
CA PRO A 325 -6.00 14.61 -7.27
C PRO A 325 -4.78 15.53 -7.32
N TYR A 326 -4.64 16.39 -6.30
CA TYR A 326 -3.67 17.47 -6.27
C TYR A 326 -2.20 17.07 -6.52
N PHE A 327 -1.82 15.82 -6.23
CA PHE A 327 -0.44 15.34 -6.39
C PHE A 327 -0.10 14.86 -7.81
N LEU A 328 -1.09 14.72 -8.69
CA LEU A 328 -0.85 14.42 -10.11
C LEU A 328 -0.56 15.71 -10.87
N SER A 329 0.47 15.68 -11.72
CA SER A 329 0.74 16.79 -12.64
C SER A 329 -0.20 16.72 -13.85
N THR A 330 -0.55 17.87 -14.41
CA THR A 330 -1.44 18.01 -15.57
C THR A 330 -0.94 17.21 -16.79
N GLN A 331 0.38 17.05 -16.93
CA GLN A 331 1.02 16.27 -18.00
C GLN A 331 0.77 14.76 -17.89
N VAL A 332 0.67 14.22 -16.67
CA VAL A 332 0.36 12.80 -16.44
C VAL A 332 -1.14 12.54 -16.63
N ALA A 333 -1.99 13.49 -16.21
CA ALA A 333 -3.42 13.48 -16.53
C ALA A 333 -3.67 13.55 -18.05
N GLN A 334 -2.78 14.18 -18.83
CA GLN A 334 -2.88 14.23 -20.31
C GLN A 334 -2.27 13.02 -21.02
N LYS A 335 -1.11 12.49 -20.56
CA LYS A 335 -0.59 11.18 -21.00
C LYS A 335 -1.58 10.03 -20.73
N SER A 336 -2.58 10.25 -19.88
CA SER A 336 -3.62 9.28 -19.56
C SER A 336 -4.62 8.98 -20.70
N VAL A 337 -4.61 9.79 -21.76
CA VAL A 337 -5.60 9.71 -22.87
C VAL A 337 -5.16 8.79 -24.01
N THR A 338 -3.88 8.39 -24.08
CA THR A 338 -3.45 7.41 -25.09
C THR A 338 -4.07 6.05 -24.78
N LYS A 339 -5.10 5.69 -25.58
CA LYS A 339 -5.79 4.40 -25.51
C LYS A 339 -4.76 3.28 -25.42
N PRO A 340 -4.89 2.34 -24.47
CA PRO A 340 -4.02 1.18 -24.42
C PRO A 340 -4.23 0.37 -25.70
N THR A 341 -3.26 0.40 -26.60
CA THR A 341 -3.18 -0.56 -27.70
C THR A 341 -2.97 -1.95 -27.12
N VAL A 342 -3.52 -2.98 -27.76
CA VAL A 342 -3.46 -4.37 -27.30
C VAL A 342 -2.01 -4.85 -27.09
N PHE A 343 -1.03 -4.23 -27.76
CA PHE A 343 0.39 -4.49 -27.59
C PHE A 343 1.05 -3.83 -26.36
N ASN A 344 0.43 -2.81 -25.75
CA ASN A 344 0.88 -2.21 -24.50
C ASN A 344 0.44 -3.00 -23.25
N LEU A 345 -0.23 -4.16 -23.40
CA LEU A 345 -0.54 -5.06 -22.28
C LEU A 345 0.70 -5.70 -21.65
N PHE A 346 1.83 -5.72 -22.38
CA PHE A 346 3.10 -6.30 -21.93
C PHE A 346 4.20 -5.27 -21.66
N GLN A 347 3.96 -4.01 -22.03
CA GLN A 347 4.91 -2.92 -21.87
C GLN A 347 4.42 -2.02 -20.73
N GLU A 348 5.35 -1.51 -19.92
CA GLU A 348 5.17 -0.73 -18.68
C GLU A 348 4.24 0.49 -18.83
N GLY A 349 2.96 0.27 -19.06
CA GLY A 349 1.92 1.27 -19.00
C GLY A 349 1.59 1.56 -17.54
N LEU A 350 1.46 2.84 -17.19
CA LEU A 350 1.00 3.28 -15.87
C LEU A 350 -0.30 2.56 -15.49
N GLU A 351 -0.23 1.65 -14.51
CA GLU A 351 -1.42 1.05 -13.92
C GLU A 351 -2.12 2.08 -13.02
N TYR A 352 -3.26 2.61 -13.49
CA TYR A 352 -4.05 3.58 -12.74
C TYR A 352 -4.48 3.05 -11.37
N SER A 353 -4.61 1.73 -11.22
CA SER A 353 -4.93 1.06 -9.95
C SER A 353 -3.90 1.33 -8.84
N ASP A 354 -2.66 1.65 -9.21
CA ASP A 354 -1.55 1.87 -8.27
C ASP A 354 -1.27 3.35 -8.01
N VAL A 355 -1.96 4.27 -8.67
CA VAL A 355 -1.64 5.71 -8.59
C VAL A 355 -2.06 6.34 -7.26
N ILE A 356 -3.26 6.00 -6.77
CA ILE A 356 -3.85 6.61 -5.56
C ILE A 356 -3.42 5.87 -4.30
N ILE A 357 -3.43 4.53 -4.35
CA ILE A 357 -2.98 3.65 -3.28
C ILE A 357 -1.85 2.81 -3.87
N LYS A 358 -0.61 3.28 -3.68
CA LYS A 358 0.59 2.60 -4.18
C LYS A 358 0.82 1.30 -3.40
N PRO A 359 1.06 0.17 -4.09
CA PRO A 359 1.52 -1.05 -3.45
C PRO A 359 2.91 -0.83 -2.85
N GLN A 360 3.15 -1.41 -1.67
CA GLN A 360 4.42 -1.26 -0.95
C GLN A 360 5.07 -2.62 -0.76
N TRP A 361 6.38 -2.62 -0.51
CA TRP A 361 7.14 -3.85 -0.26
C TRP A 361 6.59 -4.63 0.94
N TYR A 362 6.12 -3.93 1.99
CA TYR A 362 5.54 -4.56 3.18
C TYR A 362 4.15 -5.17 2.90
N ASP A 363 3.38 -4.60 1.97
CA ASP A 363 2.10 -5.17 1.53
C ASP A 363 2.35 -6.50 0.81
N ALA A 364 3.38 -6.55 -0.05
CA ALA A 364 3.78 -7.76 -0.76
C ALA A 364 4.31 -8.85 0.19
N LEU A 365 5.16 -8.49 1.17
CA LEU A 365 5.70 -9.44 2.14
C LEU A 365 4.60 -10.09 2.98
N LEU A 366 3.69 -9.29 3.55
CA LEU A 366 2.63 -9.83 4.39
C LEU A 366 1.57 -10.55 3.58
N ALA A 367 1.27 -10.09 2.36
CA ALA A 367 0.42 -10.86 1.46
C ALA A 367 1.03 -12.23 1.19
N ALA A 368 2.33 -12.32 0.85
CA ALA A 368 3.00 -13.60 0.61
C ALA A 368 2.94 -14.53 1.83
N LEU A 369 3.03 -14.01 3.05
CA LEU A 369 2.96 -14.80 4.29
C LEU A 369 1.52 -15.22 4.64
N ALA A 370 0.55 -14.31 4.54
CA ALA A 370 -0.84 -14.56 4.90
C ALA A 370 -1.60 -15.38 3.85
N TRP A 371 -1.20 -15.27 2.59
CA TRP A 371 -1.91 -15.85 1.45
C TRP A 371 -2.11 -17.37 1.55
N PRO A 372 -1.07 -18.20 1.81
CA PRO A 372 -1.24 -19.64 1.95
C PRO A 372 -2.24 -20.04 3.05
N PHE A 373 -2.19 -19.33 4.18
CA PHE A 373 -3.09 -19.58 5.31
C PHE A 373 -4.54 -19.24 4.97
N LEU A 374 -4.79 -18.06 4.37
CA LEU A 374 -6.13 -17.65 3.97
C LEU A 374 -6.72 -18.57 2.90
N CYS A 375 -5.91 -18.98 1.92
CA CYS A 375 -6.33 -19.92 0.88
C CYS A 375 -6.72 -21.28 1.46
N LYS A 376 -5.91 -21.83 2.39
CA LYS A 376 -6.24 -23.09 3.06
C LYS A 376 -7.50 -22.96 3.92
N TYR A 377 -7.62 -21.89 4.70
CA TYR A 377 -8.78 -21.66 5.56
C TYR A 377 -10.08 -21.58 4.74
N LEU A 378 -10.09 -20.76 3.69
CA LEU A 378 -11.24 -20.63 2.79
C LEU A 378 -11.49 -21.91 2.00
N GLY A 379 -10.44 -22.58 1.54
CA GLY A 379 -10.51 -23.87 0.84
C GLY A 379 -11.19 -24.95 1.67
N ARG A 380 -10.85 -25.06 2.96
CA ARG A 380 -11.53 -25.96 3.92
C ARG A 380 -13.00 -25.64 4.08
N LYS A 381 -13.34 -24.35 4.22
CA LYS A 381 -14.75 -23.93 4.33
C LYS A 381 -15.52 -24.23 3.05
N LEU A 382 -14.92 -24.01 1.89
CA LEU A 382 -15.50 -24.34 0.59
C LEU A 382 -15.69 -25.86 0.43
N PHE A 383 -14.69 -26.65 0.80
CA PHE A 383 -14.75 -28.11 0.80
C PHE A 383 -15.91 -28.65 1.65
N ILE A 384 -16.14 -28.08 2.85
CA ILE A 384 -17.25 -28.48 3.72
C ILE A 384 -18.61 -28.01 3.16
N ALA A 385 -18.67 -26.77 2.65
CA ALA A 385 -19.92 -26.16 2.21
C ALA A 385 -20.48 -26.76 0.91
N PHE A 386 -19.61 -27.28 0.03
CA PHE A 386 -19.99 -27.73 -1.32
C PHE A 386 -19.62 -29.20 -1.58
N PRO A 387 -20.26 -30.18 -0.91
CA PRO A 387 -19.96 -31.60 -1.08
C PRO A 387 -20.17 -32.09 -2.53
N ARG A 388 -21.04 -31.42 -3.30
CA ARG A 388 -21.25 -31.72 -4.72
C ARG A 388 -19.98 -31.53 -5.55
N ILE A 389 -19.19 -30.49 -5.26
CA ILE A 389 -17.91 -30.23 -5.95
C ILE A 389 -16.92 -31.35 -5.61
N ASN A 390 -16.88 -31.77 -4.33
CA ASN A 390 -16.05 -32.89 -3.90
C ASN A 390 -16.41 -34.18 -4.64
N SER A 391 -17.71 -34.51 -4.72
CA SER A 391 -18.15 -35.69 -5.47
C SER A 391 -17.79 -35.62 -6.96
N MET A 392 -17.89 -34.44 -7.58
CA MET A 392 -17.49 -34.24 -8.96
C MET A 392 -15.98 -34.44 -9.17
N LEU A 393 -15.16 -33.91 -8.26
CA LEU A 393 -13.71 -34.06 -8.29
C LEU A 393 -13.30 -35.53 -8.08
N LEU A 394 -13.87 -36.22 -7.09
CA LEU A 394 -13.58 -37.63 -6.82
C LEU A 394 -14.04 -38.54 -7.97
N ASN A 395 -15.18 -38.26 -8.59
CA ASN A 395 -15.64 -39.00 -9.77
C ASN A 395 -14.70 -38.84 -10.96
N ARG A 396 -14.11 -37.65 -11.15
CA ARG A 396 -13.16 -37.37 -12.23
C ARG A 396 -11.75 -37.86 -11.91
N TYR A 397 -11.36 -37.88 -10.63
CA TYR A 397 -10.04 -38.29 -10.15
C TYR A 397 -10.20 -39.33 -9.03
N PRO A 398 -10.41 -40.62 -9.37
CA PRO A 398 -10.72 -41.67 -8.39
C PRO A 398 -9.58 -41.93 -7.39
N TYR A 399 -8.34 -41.59 -7.76
CA TYR A 399 -7.15 -41.78 -6.94
C TYR A 399 -6.82 -40.56 -6.05
N ALA A 400 -7.63 -39.50 -6.10
CA ALA A 400 -7.40 -38.30 -5.30
C ALA A 400 -7.81 -38.54 -3.85
N SER A 401 -6.93 -38.17 -2.92
CA SER A 401 -7.27 -38.18 -1.50
C SER A 401 -8.20 -37.00 -1.14
N PRO A 402 -8.89 -37.04 0.01
CA PRO A 402 -9.62 -35.89 0.53
C PRO A 402 -8.71 -34.65 0.70
N ASP A 403 -7.45 -34.85 1.09
CA ASP A 403 -6.46 -33.77 1.24
C ASP A 403 -6.10 -33.15 -0.12
N ASP A 404 -6.04 -33.94 -1.19
CA ASP A 404 -5.81 -33.44 -2.55
C ASP A 404 -7.02 -32.62 -3.04
N CYS A 405 -8.23 -32.99 -2.62
CA CYS A 405 -9.43 -32.21 -2.89
C CYS A 405 -9.41 -30.88 -2.11
N GLU A 406 -9.02 -30.87 -0.83
CA GLU A 406 -8.82 -29.65 -0.04
C GLU A 406 -7.81 -28.69 -0.69
N MET A 407 -6.69 -29.23 -1.19
CA MET A 407 -5.70 -28.49 -1.95
C MET A 407 -6.29 -27.84 -3.21
N ALA A 408 -7.07 -28.59 -4.00
CA ALA A 408 -7.72 -28.07 -5.20
C ALA A 408 -8.68 -26.91 -4.86
N HIS A 409 -9.46 -27.03 -3.79
CA HIS A 409 -10.31 -25.94 -3.29
C HIS A 409 -9.48 -24.73 -2.85
N SER A 410 -8.35 -24.94 -2.20
CA SER A 410 -7.45 -23.87 -1.77
C SER A 410 -6.89 -23.08 -2.97
N LEU A 411 -6.60 -23.74 -4.10
CA LEU A 411 -6.17 -23.09 -5.35
C LEU A 411 -7.31 -22.35 -6.07
N ILE A 412 -8.56 -22.80 -5.93
CA ILE A 412 -9.73 -22.07 -6.43
C ILE A 412 -9.95 -20.81 -5.57
N CYS A 413 -9.88 -20.96 -4.25
CA CYS A 413 -10.00 -19.86 -3.30
C CYS A 413 -8.90 -18.82 -3.46
N SER A 414 -7.69 -19.20 -3.89
CA SER A 414 -6.62 -18.23 -4.15
C SER A 414 -7.00 -17.26 -5.27
N PHE A 415 -7.56 -17.75 -6.38
CA PHE A 415 -8.06 -16.87 -7.44
C PHE A 415 -9.19 -15.96 -6.95
N ALA A 416 -10.17 -16.51 -6.23
CA ALA A 416 -11.28 -15.73 -5.67
C ALA A 416 -10.81 -14.65 -4.69
N LEU A 417 -9.85 -14.98 -3.82
CA LEU A 417 -9.24 -14.04 -2.89
C LEU A 417 -8.50 -12.91 -3.62
N TYR A 418 -7.87 -13.22 -4.76
CA TYR A 418 -7.12 -12.24 -5.54
C TYR A 418 -8.08 -11.23 -6.18
N VAL A 419 -9.13 -11.73 -6.83
CA VAL A 419 -10.19 -10.89 -7.42
C VAL A 419 -10.87 -10.05 -6.32
N GLY A 420 -11.23 -10.67 -5.19
CA GLY A 420 -11.84 -9.98 -4.06
C GLY A 420 -10.96 -8.86 -3.49
N TYR A 421 -9.65 -9.10 -3.39
CA TYR A 421 -8.69 -8.07 -2.98
C TYR A 421 -8.67 -6.87 -3.95
N GLU A 422 -8.71 -7.10 -5.25
CA GLU A 422 -8.68 -6.02 -6.25
C GLU A 422 -9.95 -5.17 -6.21
N PHE A 423 -11.12 -5.79 -5.99
CA PHE A 423 -12.36 -5.06 -5.75
C PHE A 423 -12.35 -4.30 -4.42
N ALA A 424 -11.81 -4.89 -3.35
CA ALA A 424 -11.64 -4.19 -2.07
C ALA A 424 -10.72 -2.96 -2.23
N LYS A 425 -9.60 -3.12 -2.95
CA LYS A 425 -8.69 -2.01 -3.30
C LYS A 425 -9.41 -0.94 -4.12
N ALA A 426 -10.25 -1.31 -5.09
CA ALA A 426 -11.05 -0.35 -5.86
C ALA A 426 -11.99 0.45 -4.97
N GLY A 427 -12.68 -0.22 -4.04
CA GLY A 427 -13.52 0.43 -3.03
C GLY A 427 -12.74 1.43 -2.16
N MET A 428 -11.57 1.02 -1.67
CA MET A 428 -10.71 1.89 -0.85
C MET A 428 -10.19 3.10 -1.64
N THR A 429 -9.78 2.90 -2.89
CA THR A 429 -9.34 3.97 -3.78
C THR A 429 -10.46 4.96 -4.06
N TYR A 430 -11.69 4.48 -4.26
CA TYR A 430 -12.84 5.35 -4.47
C TYR A 430 -13.15 6.22 -3.23
N LEU A 431 -13.11 5.62 -2.03
CA LEU A 431 -13.26 6.37 -0.77
C LEU A 431 -12.15 7.42 -0.62
N ARG A 432 -10.91 7.04 -0.96
CA ARG A 432 -9.77 7.95 -0.93
C ARG A 432 -9.91 9.12 -1.91
N LEU A 433 -10.41 8.87 -3.12
CA LEU A 433 -10.65 9.93 -4.11
C LEU A 433 -11.74 10.92 -3.66
N LYS A 434 -12.79 10.44 -2.96
CA LYS A 434 -13.78 11.33 -2.33
C LYS A 434 -13.15 12.23 -1.28
N GLU A 435 -12.33 11.65 -0.39
CA GLU A 435 -11.60 12.42 0.62
C GLU A 435 -10.67 13.46 -0.01
N LEU A 436 -9.93 13.09 -1.06
CA LEU A 436 -9.06 14.03 -1.77
C LEU A 436 -9.85 15.20 -2.36
N LYS A 437 -11.04 14.95 -2.90
CA LYS A 437 -11.94 16.01 -3.39
C LYS A 437 -12.38 16.95 -2.26
N GLU A 438 -12.67 16.41 -1.08
CA GLU A 438 -13.05 17.21 0.09
C GLU A 438 -11.88 18.08 0.55
N ILE A 439 -10.67 17.51 0.64
CA ILE A 439 -9.44 18.25 0.98
C ILE A 439 -9.20 19.38 -0.02
N GLN A 440 -9.30 19.09 -1.33
CA GLN A 440 -9.12 20.09 -2.38
C GLN A 440 -10.16 21.21 -2.28
N ARG A 441 -11.43 20.89 -2.00
CA ARG A 441 -12.47 21.90 -1.76
C ARG A 441 -12.18 22.81 -0.57
N ILE A 442 -11.66 22.28 0.53
CA ILE A 442 -11.30 23.09 1.71
C ILE A 442 -10.25 24.15 1.33
N VAL A 443 -9.31 23.79 0.46
CA VAL A 443 -8.26 24.71 -0.02
C VAL A 443 -8.79 25.65 -1.12
N GLU A 444 -9.60 25.16 -2.07
CA GLU A 444 -10.16 25.94 -3.18
C GLU A 444 -11.21 26.96 -2.74
N VAL A 445 -11.93 26.72 -1.64
CA VAL A 445 -12.87 27.71 -1.08
C VAL A 445 -12.12 28.82 -0.32
N SER A 446 -10.81 28.68 -0.13
CA SER A 446 -10.00 29.66 0.60
C SER A 446 -9.54 30.89 -0.20
N PRO A 447 -9.72 31.00 -1.54
CA PRO A 447 -9.49 32.28 -2.21
C PRO A 447 -10.56 32.61 -3.25
N THR A 448 -11.56 33.38 -2.85
CA THR A 448 -11.99 34.57 -3.61
C THR A 448 -12.60 35.52 -2.60
N PRO A 449 -11.97 36.65 -2.26
CA PRO A 449 -12.76 37.78 -1.80
C PRO A 449 -13.70 38.09 -2.97
N GLU A 450 -15.00 38.03 -2.73
CA GLU A 450 -15.95 38.67 -3.61
C GLU A 450 -15.41 40.09 -3.84
N THR A 451 -15.10 40.40 -5.10
CA THR A 451 -14.97 41.79 -5.51
C THR A 451 -16.31 42.41 -5.15
N ALA A 452 -16.34 43.16 -4.04
CA ALA A 452 -17.42 44.07 -3.75
C ALA A 452 -17.54 44.95 -5.00
N VAL A 453 -18.58 44.66 -5.78
CA VAL A 453 -19.02 45.54 -6.85
C VAL A 453 -19.50 46.81 -6.12
N GLU A 454 -18.94 47.92 -6.59
CA GLU A 454 -19.04 49.29 -6.07
C GLU A 454 -20.43 49.73 -5.60
#